data_AF-A0A640XIQ7-F1
#
_entry.id   AF-A0A640XIQ7-F1
#
_cell.length_a   1.000
_cell.length_b   1.000
_cell.length_c   1.000
_cell.angle_alpha   90.00
_cell.angle_beta   90.00
_cell.angle_gamma   90.00
#
_symmetry.space_group_name_H-M   'P 1'
#
loop_
_entity.id
_entity.type
_entity.pdbx_description
1 polymer ?
#
loop_
_entity_poly.entity_id
_entity_poly.type
_entity_poly.pdbx_seq_one_letter_code
_entity_poly.pdbx_strand_id
1 'polypeptide(L)'
;MILPLQITSRNLELTEAIKTNIREHAESLDKYYSRIMSCRVAVEALPNRSLYNVCIDMTVPGVELVVKLDPNSDLYIAIRDAFHDARRKLEDFARRQRGEVKRHEEPLRARISTLFQDKGYGFLTTVDGREIYFHENSVQNHKFKQLEIGMEVRFAEEMGEKGPQATYVKVI
;
A
#
# COMPACT_ATOMS: atom_id res chain seq x y z
N MET A 1 8.35 -11.25 8.91
CA MET A 1 9.70 -10.81 8.50
C MET A 1 10.39 -10.27 9.75
N ILE A 2 11.72 -10.30 9.91
CA ILE A 2 12.34 -9.65 11.08
C ILE A 2 12.33 -8.15 10.78
N LEU A 3 11.43 -7.40 11.42
CA LEU A 3 11.40 -5.93 11.36
C LEU A 3 12.75 -5.41 11.88
N PRO A 4 13.54 -4.68 11.08
CA PRO A 4 14.78 -4.07 11.56
C PRO A 4 14.44 -2.86 12.44
N LEU A 5 14.30 -3.14 13.74
CA LEU A 5 13.93 -2.18 14.77
C LEU A 5 15.17 -1.56 15.42
N GLN A 6 15.20 -0.23 15.49
CA GLN A 6 16.19 0.53 16.26
C GLN A 6 15.47 1.32 17.36
N ILE A 7 15.91 1.15 18.61
CA ILE A 7 15.36 1.88 19.77
C ILE A 7 16.42 2.86 20.27
N THR A 8 16.05 4.13 20.40
CA THR A 8 16.93 5.21 20.88
C THR A 8 16.24 5.97 22.01
N SER A 9 17.02 6.43 22.99
CA SER A 9 16.52 7.26 24.09
C SER A 9 17.33 8.55 24.25
N ARG A 10 16.65 9.60 24.73
CA ARG A 10 17.28 10.90 25.03
C ARG A 10 16.77 11.45 26.35
N ASN A 11 17.69 11.80 27.24
CA ASN A 11 17.40 12.29 28.60
C ASN A 11 16.60 11.31 29.47
N LEU A 12 16.58 10.02 29.12
CA LEU A 12 16.04 8.95 29.96
C LEU A 12 16.79 7.64 29.76
N GLU A 13 16.77 6.82 30.81
CA GLU A 13 17.18 5.41 30.74
C GLU A 13 15.95 4.54 30.46
N LEU A 14 16.01 3.75 29.39
CA LEU A 14 14.98 2.78 29.07
C LEU A 14 15.23 1.48 29.83
N THR A 15 14.29 1.10 30.69
CA THR A 15 14.30 -0.21 31.33
C THR A 15 14.05 -1.32 30.31
N GLU A 16 14.49 -2.55 30.62
CA GLU A 16 14.24 -3.69 29.75
C GLU A 16 12.74 -3.97 29.55
N ALA A 17 11.91 -3.69 30.55
CA ALA A 17 10.45 -3.79 30.42
C ALA A 17 9.91 -2.88 29.31
N ILE A 18 10.38 -1.62 29.24
CA ILE A 18 9.95 -0.66 28.22
C ILE A 18 10.49 -1.08 26.84
N LYS A 19 11.76 -1.51 26.75
CA LYS A 19 12.32 -2.00 25.48
C LYS A 19 11.53 -3.21 24.96
N THR A 20 11.17 -4.14 25.84
CA THR A 20 10.33 -5.30 25.49
C THR A 20 8.96 -4.85 25.01
N ASN A 21 8.30 -3.93 25.72
CA ASN A 21 7.02 -3.38 25.29
C ASN A 21 7.10 -2.72 23.90
N ILE A 22 8.14 -1.93 23.62
CA ILE A 22 8.39 -1.35 22.29
C ILE A 22 8.58 -2.44 21.23
N ARG A 23 9.35 -3.50 21.52
CA ARG A 23 9.56 -4.62 20.59
C ARG A 23 8.24 -5.33 20.25
N GLU A 24 7.44 -5.65 21.26
CA GLU A 24 6.13 -6.30 21.06
C GLU A 24 5.18 -5.46 20.20
N HIS A 25 5.12 -4.15 20.45
CA HIS A 25 4.33 -3.24 19.64
C HIS A 25 4.88 -3.14 18.21
N ALA A 26 6.20 -3.08 18.03
CA ALA A 26 6.82 -3.02 16.72
C ALA A 26 6.59 -4.30 15.90
N GLU A 27 6.71 -5.48 16.51
CA GLU A 27 6.39 -6.76 15.86
C GLU A 27 4.94 -6.84 15.40
N SER A 28 4.02 -6.22 16.14
CA SER A 28 2.62 -6.15 15.74
C SER A 28 2.41 -5.41 14.41
N LEU A 29 3.30 -4.48 14.03
CA LEU A 29 3.20 -3.71 12.78
C LEU A 29 3.37 -4.58 11.52
N ASP A 30 4.18 -5.65 11.57
CA ASP A 30 4.42 -6.58 10.45
C ASP A 30 3.12 -7.27 9.99
N LYS A 31 2.15 -7.42 10.91
CA LYS A 31 0.82 -8.00 10.62
C LYS A 31 -0.03 -7.09 9.72
N TYR A 32 0.23 -5.78 9.72
CA TYR A 32 -0.54 -4.79 8.96
C TYR A 32 0.15 -4.42 7.65
N TYR A 33 1.49 -4.39 7.66
CA TYR A 33 2.29 -4.14 6.48
C TYR A 33 3.63 -4.88 6.57
N SER A 34 3.84 -5.87 5.71
CA SER A 34 5.00 -6.76 5.79
C SER A 34 6.25 -6.26 5.06
N ARG A 35 6.17 -5.14 4.33
CA ARG A 35 7.29 -4.57 3.55
C ARG A 35 7.96 -3.38 4.26
N ILE A 36 7.95 -3.35 5.59
CA ILE A 36 8.64 -2.31 6.35
C ILE A 36 10.15 -2.57 6.25
N MET A 37 10.90 -1.58 5.74
CA MET A 37 12.34 -1.68 5.51
C MET A 37 13.16 -1.20 6.73
N SER A 38 12.58 -0.33 7.55
CA SER A 38 13.21 0.22 8.76
C SER A 38 12.12 0.68 9.73
N CYS A 39 12.33 0.49 11.02
CA CYS A 39 11.52 1.10 12.07
C CYS A 39 12.45 1.65 13.16
N ARG A 40 12.45 2.96 13.33
CA ARG A 40 13.22 3.64 14.38
C ARG A 40 12.27 4.26 15.39
N VAL A 41 12.43 3.88 16.64
CA VAL A 41 11.67 4.41 17.78
C VAL A 41 12.60 5.27 18.62
N ALA A 42 12.24 6.54 18.78
CA ALA A 42 12.94 7.49 19.63
C ALA A 42 12.04 7.90 20.79
N VAL A 43 12.54 7.73 22.00
CA VAL A 43 11.86 8.17 23.23
C VAL A 43 12.68 9.30 23.85
N GLU A 44 12.04 10.42 24.16
CA GLU A 44 12.70 11.58 24.76
C GLU A 44 11.92 12.07 25.97
N ALA A 45 12.62 12.29 27.09
CA ALA A 45 12.06 12.97 28.26
C ALA A 45 12.37 14.47 28.17
N LEU A 46 11.34 15.30 28.39
CA LEU A 46 11.51 16.75 28.38
C LEU A 46 12.16 17.22 29.70
N PRO A 47 13.18 18.10 29.65
CA PRO A 47 14.00 18.43 30.82
C PRO A 47 13.25 19.15 31.97
N ASN A 48 12.11 19.80 31.67
CA ASN A 48 11.38 20.64 32.64
C ASN A 48 9.92 20.24 32.86
N ARG A 49 9.48 19.11 32.28
CA ARG A 49 8.13 18.58 32.44
C ARG A 49 8.26 17.07 32.48
N SER A 50 7.56 16.41 33.41
CA SER A 50 7.43 14.94 33.42
C SER A 50 6.56 14.49 32.24
N LEU A 51 7.03 14.77 31.03
CA LEU A 51 6.35 14.54 29.76
C LEU A 51 7.34 13.84 28.82
N TYR A 52 6.82 12.84 28.12
CA TYR A 52 7.58 11.99 27.22
C TYR A 52 7.11 12.21 25.78
N ASN A 53 8.08 12.44 24.90
CA ASN A 53 7.88 12.45 23.46
C ASN A 53 8.26 11.09 22.90
N VAL A 54 7.39 10.54 22.06
CA VAL A 54 7.68 9.32 21.29
C VAL A 54 7.58 9.66 19.82
N CYS A 55 8.66 9.36 19.10
CA CYS A 55 8.73 9.50 17.65
C CYS A 55 9.00 8.13 17.04
N ILE A 56 8.18 7.76 16.06
CA ILE A 56 8.34 6.51 15.30
C ILE A 56 8.55 6.89 13.84
N ASP A 57 9.69 6.50 13.29
CA ASP A 57 10.02 6.65 11.88
C ASP A 57 10.02 5.28 11.22
N MET A 58 9.17 5.10 10.22
CA MET A 58 9.05 3.86 9.46
C MET A 58 9.35 4.12 7.99
N THR A 59 10.32 3.40 7.45
CA THR A 59 10.61 3.43 6.03
C THR A 59 9.86 2.30 5.34
N VAL A 60 8.99 2.64 4.39
CA VAL A 60 8.25 1.70 3.53
C VAL A 60 8.63 1.97 2.06
N PRO A 61 8.32 1.09 1.10
CA PRO A 61 8.75 1.25 -0.28
C PRO A 61 8.28 2.59 -0.86
N GLY A 62 9.24 3.46 -1.19
CA GLY A 62 9.00 4.76 -1.81
C GLY A 62 8.54 5.88 -0.87
N VAL A 63 8.34 5.64 0.42
CA VAL A 63 7.84 6.64 1.37
C VAL A 63 8.43 6.45 2.78
N GLU A 64 8.77 7.56 3.44
CA GLU A 64 9.06 7.60 4.88
C GLU A 64 7.82 8.08 5.65
N LEU A 65 7.44 7.34 6.69
CA LEU A 65 6.28 7.61 7.53
C LEU A 65 6.75 7.96 8.94
N VAL A 66 6.57 9.23 9.31
CA VAL A 66 6.95 9.72 10.64
C VAL A 66 5.71 9.94 11.50
N VAL A 67 5.69 9.40 12.71
CA VAL A 67 4.69 9.65 13.76
C VAL A 67 5.36 10.42 14.89
N LYS A 68 4.77 11.56 15.26
CA LYS A 68 5.15 12.34 16.43
C LYS A 68 3.91 12.44 17.30
N LEU A 69 4.00 11.96 18.53
CA LEU A 69 2.92 12.10 19.49
C LEU A 69 3.16 13.35 20.36
N ASP A 70 2.07 14.02 20.74
CA ASP A 70 2.13 15.09 21.73
C ASP A 70 2.66 14.56 23.08
N PRO A 71 3.39 15.38 23.85
CA PRO A 71 4.03 14.93 25.08
C PRO A 71 3.00 14.42 26.10
N ASN A 72 3.17 13.19 26.60
CA ASN A 72 2.29 12.61 27.61
C ASN A 72 3.04 12.40 28.94
N SER A 73 2.34 12.53 30.07
CA SER A 73 2.92 12.31 31.39
C SER A 73 3.24 10.84 31.69
N ASP A 74 2.58 9.92 30.99
CA ASP A 74 2.81 8.48 31.12
C ASP A 74 3.49 7.93 29.87
N LEU A 75 4.68 7.36 30.06
CA LEU A 75 5.51 6.82 28.99
C LEU A 75 4.86 5.59 28.32
N TYR A 76 4.18 4.73 29.06
CA TYR A 76 3.50 3.56 28.48
C TYR A 76 2.34 3.98 27.60
N ILE A 77 1.57 4.99 28.04
CA ILE A 77 0.50 5.57 27.23
C ILE A 77 1.08 6.23 25.98
N ALA A 78 2.16 7.01 26.11
CA ALA A 78 2.83 7.65 24.98
C ALA A 78 3.30 6.63 23.93
N ILE A 79 3.90 5.53 24.37
CA ILE A 79 4.35 4.45 23.46
C ILE A 79 3.14 3.82 22.77
N ARG A 80 2.13 3.40 23.54
CA ARG A 80 0.93 2.74 23.00
C ARG A 80 0.23 3.61 21.95
N ASP A 81 0.02 4.88 22.26
CA ASP A 81 -0.71 5.80 21.39
C ASP A 81 0.12 6.12 20.11
N ALA A 82 1.45 6.25 20.24
CA ALA A 82 2.33 6.41 19.07
C ALA A 82 2.29 5.18 18.14
N PHE A 83 2.29 3.97 18.69
CA PHE A 83 2.17 2.74 17.88
C PHE A 83 0.79 2.55 17.27
N HIS A 84 -0.27 3.00 17.94
CA HIS A 84 -1.61 3.04 17.37
C HIS A 84 -1.66 3.95 16.14
N ASP A 85 -1.06 5.14 16.22
CA ASP A 85 -0.96 6.07 15.08
C ASP A 85 -0.07 5.53 13.96
N ALA A 86 1.05 4.88 14.30
CA ALA A 86 1.92 4.22 13.34
C ALA A 86 1.18 3.13 12.55
N ARG A 87 0.43 2.28 13.26
CA ARG A 87 -0.42 1.27 12.63
C ARG A 87 -1.42 1.92 11.67
N ARG A 88 -2.12 2.97 12.09
CA ARG A 88 -3.09 3.67 11.25
C ARG A 88 -2.44 4.21 9.97
N LYS A 89 -1.26 4.84 10.07
CA LYS A 89 -0.51 5.33 8.89
C LYS A 89 -0.11 4.21 7.94
N LEU A 90 0.33 3.06 8.48
CA LEU A 90 0.66 1.89 7.67
C LEU A 90 -0.56 1.30 6.99
N GLU A 91 -1.70 1.19 7.69
CA GLU A 91 -2.95 0.71 7.10
C GLU A 91 -3.44 1.65 5.98
N ASP A 92 -3.38 2.96 6.19
CA ASP A 92 -3.72 3.97 5.17
C ASP A 92 -2.77 3.91 3.98
N PHE A 93 -1.46 3.77 4.22
CA PHE A 93 -0.47 3.56 3.17
C PHE A 93 -0.74 2.27 2.41
N ALA A 94 -0.98 1.15 3.08
CA ALA A 94 -1.28 -0.13 2.45
C ALA A 94 -2.60 -0.09 1.66
N ARG A 95 -3.60 0.66 2.12
CA ARG A 95 -4.85 0.91 1.38
C ARG A 95 -4.61 1.74 0.13
N ARG A 96 -3.85 2.84 0.22
CA ARG A 96 -3.48 3.67 -0.95
C ARG A 96 -2.63 2.87 -1.93
N GLN A 97 -1.62 2.16 -1.43
CA GLN A 97 -0.79 1.29 -2.23
C GLN A 97 -1.65 0.21 -2.88
N ARG A 98 -2.58 -0.48 -2.18
CA ARG A 98 -3.50 -1.44 -2.85
C ARG A 98 -4.47 -0.79 -3.85
N GLY A 99 -4.90 0.44 -3.59
CA GLY A 99 -5.68 1.25 -4.55
C GLY A 99 -4.86 1.69 -5.77
N GLU A 100 -3.56 1.90 -5.62
CA GLU A 100 -2.60 2.27 -6.65
C GLU A 100 -1.96 1.03 -7.35
N VAL A 101 -1.89 -0.12 -6.67
CA VAL A 101 -1.26 -1.40 -7.10
C VAL A 101 -2.13 -2.17 -8.09
N LYS A 102 -3.22 -1.58 -8.60
CA LYS A 102 -3.73 -2.00 -9.92
C LYS A 102 -2.78 -1.68 -11.09
N ARG A 103 -1.51 -1.34 -10.84
CA ARG A 103 -0.48 -1.14 -11.87
C ARG A 103 0.93 -1.51 -11.40
N HIS A 104 1.41 -2.69 -11.81
CA HIS A 104 2.52 -2.85 -12.77
C HIS A 104 2.95 -4.33 -12.82
N GLU A 105 2.15 -5.15 -13.49
CA GLU A 105 2.77 -5.94 -14.56
C GLU A 105 2.81 -5.02 -15.78
N GLU A 106 3.88 -5.10 -16.58
CA GLU A 106 3.97 -4.32 -17.82
C GLU A 106 2.67 -4.51 -18.60
N PRO A 107 1.96 -3.43 -18.98
CA PRO A 107 0.64 -3.56 -19.56
C PRO A 107 0.73 -4.43 -20.80
N LEU A 108 0.09 -5.61 -20.71
CA LEU A 108 0.04 -6.60 -21.77
C LEU A 108 -0.52 -5.93 -23.02
N ARG A 109 0.05 -6.30 -24.18
CA ARG A 109 -0.45 -5.83 -25.47
C ARG A 109 -1.39 -6.86 -26.05
N ALA A 110 -2.49 -6.38 -26.59
CA ALA A 110 -3.44 -7.19 -27.30
C ALA A 110 -4.08 -6.39 -28.42
N ARG A 111 -4.80 -7.09 -29.29
CA ARG A 111 -5.60 -6.52 -30.36
C ARG A 111 -7.08 -6.78 -30.08
N ILE A 112 -7.95 -5.82 -30.38
CA ILE A 112 -9.40 -6.05 -30.28
C ILE A 112 -9.81 -7.06 -31.35
N SER A 113 -10.29 -8.24 -30.94
CA SER A 113 -10.71 -9.31 -31.86
C SER A 113 -12.20 -9.22 -32.18
N THR A 114 -13.01 -8.92 -31.17
CA THR A 114 -14.47 -8.81 -31.29
C THR A 114 -14.97 -7.65 -30.44
N LEU A 115 -15.94 -6.90 -30.96
CA LEU A 115 -16.53 -5.76 -30.26
C LEU A 115 -18.06 -5.75 -30.44
N PHE A 116 -18.80 -5.71 -29.34
CA PHE A 116 -20.25 -5.57 -29.33
C PHE A 116 -20.61 -4.20 -28.77
N GLN A 117 -20.58 -3.18 -29.61
CA GLN A 117 -20.78 -1.79 -29.19
C GLN A 117 -22.15 -1.59 -28.50
N ASP A 118 -23.22 -2.18 -29.04
CA ASP A 118 -24.57 -2.08 -28.47
C ASP A 118 -24.72 -2.76 -27.11
N LYS A 119 -23.83 -3.72 -26.80
CA LYS A 119 -23.87 -4.49 -25.55
C LYS A 119 -22.81 -4.06 -24.54
N GLY A 120 -21.92 -3.12 -24.89
CA GLY A 120 -20.92 -2.58 -23.96
C GLY A 120 -19.76 -3.52 -23.62
N TYR A 121 -19.45 -4.53 -24.45
CA TYR A 121 -18.32 -5.44 -24.18
C TYR A 121 -17.57 -5.88 -25.45
N GLY A 122 -16.41 -6.49 -25.27
CA GLY A 122 -15.62 -7.06 -26.35
C GLY A 122 -14.58 -8.07 -25.85
N PHE A 123 -13.75 -8.53 -26.79
CA PHE A 123 -12.66 -9.47 -26.54
C PHE A 123 -11.35 -8.94 -27.12
N LEU A 124 -10.26 -9.21 -26.40
CA LEU A 124 -8.90 -8.92 -26.80
C LEU A 124 -8.18 -10.24 -27.11
N THR A 125 -7.40 -10.27 -28.18
CA THR A 125 -6.47 -11.37 -28.45
C THR A 125 -5.05 -10.91 -28.14
N THR A 126 -4.43 -11.59 -27.19
CA THR A 126 -3.03 -11.40 -26.77
C THR A 126 -2.05 -11.94 -27.82
N VAL A 127 -0.77 -11.57 -27.71
CA VAL A 127 0.29 -12.04 -28.64
C VAL A 127 0.47 -13.56 -28.59
N ASP A 128 0.24 -14.16 -27.42
CA ASP A 128 0.27 -15.60 -27.16
C ASP A 128 -1.06 -16.31 -27.53
N GLY A 129 -2.03 -15.59 -28.10
CA GLY A 129 -3.27 -16.16 -28.65
C GLY A 129 -4.38 -16.38 -27.63
N ARG A 130 -4.22 -15.97 -26.37
CA ARG A 130 -5.32 -16.00 -25.37
C ARG A 130 -6.36 -14.92 -25.66
N GLU A 131 -7.62 -15.27 -25.44
CA GLU A 131 -8.74 -14.34 -25.48
C GLU A 131 -9.07 -13.80 -24.09
N ILE A 132 -9.14 -12.48 -23.97
CA ILE A 132 -9.43 -11.77 -22.72
C ILE A 132 -10.70 -10.94 -22.90
N TYR A 133 -11.67 -11.17 -22.04
CA TYR A 133 -12.93 -10.42 -22.02
C TYR A 133 -12.71 -8.99 -21.48
N PHE A 134 -13.38 -7.98 -22.02
CA PHE A 134 -13.41 -6.65 -21.43
C PHE A 134 -14.80 -5.99 -21.52
N HIS A 135 -15.13 -5.17 -20.53
CA HIS A 135 -16.36 -4.36 -20.49
C HIS A 135 -16.05 -2.89 -20.81
N GLU A 136 -17.05 -2.11 -21.21
CA GLU A 136 -16.90 -0.67 -21.48
C GLU A 136 -16.34 0.10 -20.27
N ASN A 137 -16.69 -0.34 -19.06
CA ASN A 137 -16.21 0.23 -17.79
C ASN A 137 -14.69 0.04 -17.59
N SER A 138 -14.08 -0.93 -18.26
CA SER A 138 -12.64 -1.15 -18.22
C SER A 138 -11.88 -0.20 -19.16
N VAL A 139 -12.54 0.50 -20.09
CA VAL A 139 -11.89 1.36 -21.07
C VAL A 139 -11.64 2.77 -20.52
N GLN A 140 -10.39 3.24 -20.52
CA GLN A 140 -10.09 4.59 -20.03
C GLN A 140 -10.64 5.69 -20.91
N ASN A 141 -10.85 6.85 -20.27
CA ASN A 141 -11.27 8.08 -20.91
C ASN A 141 -12.63 7.97 -21.63
N HIS A 142 -13.43 6.96 -21.26
CA HIS A 142 -14.75 6.71 -21.84
C HIS A 142 -14.74 6.57 -23.37
N LYS A 143 -13.61 6.11 -23.94
CA LYS A 143 -13.42 5.99 -25.40
C LYS A 143 -13.97 4.68 -25.99
N PHE A 144 -14.86 3.97 -25.30
CA PHE A 144 -15.38 2.68 -25.77
C PHE A 144 -16.03 2.77 -27.16
N LYS A 145 -16.81 3.83 -27.43
CA LYS A 145 -17.44 4.06 -28.75
C LYS A 145 -16.47 4.32 -29.89
N GLN A 146 -15.22 4.67 -29.58
CA GLN A 146 -14.16 4.88 -30.58
C GLN A 146 -13.40 3.60 -30.88
N LEU A 147 -13.72 2.49 -30.19
CA LEU A 147 -13.07 1.22 -30.41
C LEU A 147 -13.54 0.57 -31.72
N GLU A 148 -12.58 -0.04 -32.41
CA GLU A 148 -12.73 -0.72 -33.68
C GLU A 148 -11.99 -2.06 -33.59
N ILE A 149 -12.51 -3.05 -34.31
CA ILE A 149 -11.88 -4.37 -34.39
C ILE A 149 -10.52 -4.18 -35.03
N GLY A 150 -9.50 -4.66 -34.33
CA GLY A 150 -8.14 -4.68 -34.79
C GLY A 150 -7.21 -3.60 -34.26
N MET A 151 -7.71 -2.69 -33.42
CA MET A 151 -6.85 -1.75 -32.73
C MET A 151 -5.98 -2.41 -31.67
N GLU A 152 -4.74 -1.94 -31.57
CA GLU A 152 -3.82 -2.34 -30.51
C GLU A 152 -4.15 -1.60 -29.21
N VAL A 153 -4.17 -2.38 -28.14
CA VAL A 153 -4.46 -1.88 -26.80
C VAL A 153 -3.43 -2.38 -25.81
N ARG A 154 -3.24 -1.59 -24.76
CA ARG A 154 -2.58 -1.97 -23.51
C ARG A 154 -3.64 -2.29 -22.47
N PHE A 155 -3.51 -3.42 -21.80
CA PHE A 155 -4.47 -3.83 -20.79
C PHE A 155 -3.79 -4.49 -19.58
N ALA A 156 -4.58 -4.70 -18.52
CA ALA A 156 -4.22 -5.52 -17.38
C ALA A 156 -5.33 -6.55 -17.15
N GLU A 157 -4.99 -7.83 -16.97
CA GLU A 157 -5.97 -8.88 -16.67
C GLU A 157 -6.10 -9.17 -15.18
N GLU A 158 -7.26 -9.68 -14.79
CA GLU A 158 -7.50 -10.36 -13.52
C GLU A 158 -8.31 -11.63 -13.78
N MET A 159 -8.26 -12.58 -12.83
CA MET A 159 -9.13 -13.75 -12.88
C MET A 159 -10.54 -13.37 -12.37
N GLY A 160 -11.52 -13.33 -13.27
CA GLY A 160 -12.93 -13.13 -12.93
C GLY A 160 -13.68 -14.46 -12.73
N GLU A 161 -14.96 -14.38 -12.36
CA GLU A 161 -15.82 -15.55 -12.13
C GLU A 161 -15.98 -16.46 -13.35
N LYS A 162 -15.84 -15.90 -14.57
CA LYS A 162 -15.98 -16.60 -15.85
C LYS A 162 -14.65 -16.78 -16.58
N GLY A 163 -13.53 -16.51 -15.92
CA GLY A 163 -12.19 -16.58 -16.49
C GLY A 163 -11.48 -15.22 -16.59
N PRO A 164 -10.35 -15.16 -17.30
CA PRO A 164 -9.53 -13.96 -17.43
C PRO A 164 -10.30 -12.79 -18.06
N GLN A 165 -10.27 -11.63 -17.39
CA GLN A 165 -10.90 -10.41 -17.88
C GLN A 165 -9.98 -9.20 -17.72
N ALA A 166 -10.13 -8.20 -18.60
CA ALA A 166 -9.37 -6.96 -18.53
C ALA A 166 -9.96 -6.02 -17.47
N THR A 167 -9.13 -5.68 -16.50
CA THR A 167 -9.42 -4.66 -15.48
C THR A 167 -9.29 -3.24 -16.02
N TYR A 168 -8.47 -3.08 -17.06
CA TYR A 168 -8.20 -1.81 -17.68
C TYR A 168 -7.80 -1.99 -19.14
N VAL A 169 -8.25 -1.11 -20.04
CA VAL A 169 -7.92 -1.09 -21.48
C VAL A 169 -7.59 0.34 -21.95
N LYS A 170 -6.46 0.50 -22.65
CA LYS A 170 -6.00 1.74 -23.30
C LYS A 170 -5.70 1.49 -24.77
N VAL A 171 -6.20 2.32 -25.67
CA VAL A 171 -5.69 2.35 -27.06
C VAL A 171 -4.26 2.91 -27.07
N ILE A 172 -3.37 2.30 -27.85
CA ILE A 172 -1.98 2.74 -28.03
C ILE A 172 -1.91 3.87 -29.05
#